data_AF-A0A1F4LXT4-F1
#
_entry.id   AF-A0A1F4LXT4-F1
#
_cell.length_a   1.000
_cell.length_b   1.000
_cell.length_c   1.000
_cell.angle_alpha   90.00
_cell.angle_beta   90.00
_cell.angle_gamma   90.00
#
_symmetry.space_group_name_H-M   'P 1'
#
loop_
_entity.id
_entity.type
_entity.pdbx_description
1 polymer ?
#
loop_
_entity_poly.entity_id
_entity_poly.type
_entity_poly.pdbx_seq_one_letter_code
_entity_poly.pdbx_strand_id
1 'polypeptide(L)'
;MTNGIAESDWKLFRKLHPVAVERFCKQILNEIDAIGADDAKTCHQRYAEIYGMIERRDKELAYMFDNPRRSSAMGQLVAICRRSLLTKDELNGFSQGLVNFVKSLTDEDLA
;
A
#
# COMPACT_ATOMS: atom_id res chain seq x y z
N MET A 1 20.38 -11.32 -16.70
CA MET A 1 19.63 -10.60 -15.64
C MET A 1 18.15 -10.87 -15.85
N THR A 2 17.53 -11.65 -14.98
CA THR A 2 16.11 -12.03 -15.11
C THR A 2 15.23 -10.90 -14.59
N ASN A 3 14.72 -10.08 -15.52
CA ASN A 3 13.89 -8.89 -15.28
C ASN A 3 12.47 -9.22 -14.76
N GLY A 4 12.34 -9.82 -13.58
CA GLY A 4 11.02 -10.04 -12.99
C GLY A 4 11.03 -10.70 -11.62
N ILE A 5 9.95 -10.48 -10.87
CA ILE A 5 9.68 -11.14 -9.59
C ILE A 5 9.68 -12.67 -9.78
N ALA A 6 10.33 -13.39 -8.86
CA ALA A 6 10.36 -14.86 -8.85
C ALA A 6 8.94 -15.45 -8.80
N GLU A 7 8.74 -16.67 -9.30
CA GLU A 7 7.36 -17.19 -9.40
C GLU A 7 6.72 -17.43 -8.02
N SER A 8 7.52 -17.84 -7.05
CA SER A 8 7.12 -17.97 -5.64
C SER A 8 6.64 -16.63 -5.08
N ASP A 9 7.43 -15.57 -5.28
CA ASP A 9 7.14 -14.22 -4.82
C ASP A 9 5.89 -13.66 -5.51
N TRP A 10 5.72 -13.93 -6.82
CA TRP A 10 4.54 -13.53 -7.56
C TRP A 10 3.27 -14.22 -7.05
N LYS A 11 3.35 -15.51 -6.71
CA LYS A 11 2.23 -16.25 -6.09
C LYS A 11 1.89 -15.67 -4.72
N LEU A 12 2.88 -15.36 -3.90
CA LEU A 12 2.68 -14.75 -2.59
C LEU A 12 2.08 -13.33 -2.72
N PHE A 13 2.60 -12.50 -3.62
CA PHE A 13 2.06 -11.18 -3.91
C PHE A 13 0.57 -11.25 -4.26
N ARG A 14 0.17 -12.14 -5.18
CA ARG A 14 -1.26 -12.30 -5.53
C ARG A 14 -2.13 -12.75 -4.37
N LYS A 15 -1.59 -13.55 -3.45
CA LYS A 15 -2.31 -13.99 -2.24
C LYS A 15 -2.50 -12.83 -1.26
N LEU A 16 -1.48 -11.99 -1.10
CA LEU A 16 -1.51 -10.84 -0.18
C LEU A 16 -2.21 -9.61 -0.77
N HIS A 17 -2.33 -9.51 -2.09
CA HIS A 17 -2.95 -8.39 -2.78
C HIS A 17 -4.34 -8.01 -2.22
N PRO A 18 -5.34 -8.92 -2.15
CA PRO A 18 -6.65 -8.57 -1.58
C PRO A 18 -6.58 -8.18 -0.09
N VAL A 19 -5.65 -8.76 0.67
CA VAL A 19 -5.44 -8.42 2.09
C VAL A 19 -4.90 -6.99 2.23
N ALA A 20 -3.95 -6.61 1.38
CA ALA A 20 -3.39 -5.28 1.35
C ALA A 20 -4.42 -4.22 0.90
N VAL A 21 -5.30 -4.56 -0.06
CA VAL A 21 -6.43 -3.70 -0.46
C VAL A 21 -7.34 -3.43 0.74
N GLU A 22 -7.78 -4.47 1.45
CA GLU A 22 -8.65 -4.32 2.63
C GLU A 22 -8.01 -3.46 3.72
N ARG A 23 -6.72 -3.67 4.02
CA ARG A 23 -5.99 -2.86 4.99
C ARG A 23 -5.87 -1.40 4.56
N PHE A 24 -5.66 -1.15 3.27
CA PHE A 24 -5.59 0.21 2.74
C PHE A 24 -6.95 0.91 2.81
N CYS A 25 -8.02 0.23 2.40
CA CYS A 25 -9.39 0.75 2.54
C CYS A 25 -9.70 1.08 3.99
N LYS A 26 -9.30 0.22 4.94
CA LYS A 26 -9.45 0.48 6.38
C LYS A 26 -8.68 1.72 6.84
N GLN A 27 -7.45 1.92 6.37
CA GLN A 27 -6.68 3.14 6.67
C GLN A 27 -7.40 4.39 6.16
N ILE A 28 -7.91 4.37 4.92
CA ILE A 28 -8.67 5.48 4.34
C ILE A 28 -9.91 5.79 5.19
N LEU A 29 -10.68 4.78 5.57
CA LEU A 29 -11.89 4.96 6.38
C LEU A 29 -11.55 5.59 7.74
N ASN A 30 -10.48 5.14 8.40
CA ASN A 30 -10.03 5.76 9.65
C ASN A 30 -9.61 7.23 9.46
N GLU A 31 -8.96 7.58 8.34
CA GLU A 31 -8.62 8.97 8.02
C GLU A 31 -9.89 9.81 7.80
N ILE A 32 -10.91 9.26 7.13
CA ILE A 32 -12.21 9.93 6.92
C ILE A 32 -12.88 10.20 8.27
N ASP A 33 -12.93 9.19 9.15
CA ASP A 33 -13.52 9.32 10.48
C ASP A 33 -12.81 10.40 11.30
N ALA A 34 -11.47 10.46 11.23
CA ALA A 34 -10.68 11.49 11.92
C ALA A 34 -10.99 12.91 11.43
N ILE A 35 -11.12 13.11 10.11
CA ILE A 35 -11.49 14.42 9.55
C ILE A 35 -12.95 14.75 9.88
N GLY A 36 -13.85 13.76 9.83
CA GLY A 36 -15.26 13.92 10.14
C GLY A 36 -15.52 14.33 11.59
N ALA A 37 -14.70 13.85 12.53
CA ALA A 37 -14.79 14.16 13.96
C ALA A 37 -14.10 15.48 14.37
N ASP A 38 -13.47 16.21 13.45
CA ASP A 38 -12.73 17.45 13.76
C ASP A 38 -13.66 18.63 14.06
N ASP A 39 -14.01 18.80 15.34
CA ASP A 39 -14.90 19.86 15.81
C ASP A 39 -14.37 21.29 15.69
N ALA A 40 -13.10 21.47 15.36
CA ALA A 40 -12.55 22.78 15.02
C ALA A 40 -12.95 23.26 13.61
N LYS A 41 -13.43 22.35 12.74
CA LYS A 41 -13.80 22.65 11.34
C LYS A 41 -15.31 22.69 11.16
N THR A 42 -15.78 23.58 10.27
CA THR A 42 -17.17 23.58 9.80
C THR A 42 -17.47 22.32 8.98
N CYS A 43 -18.75 21.94 8.86
CA CYS A 43 -19.15 20.80 8.04
C CYS A 43 -18.67 20.90 6.58
N HIS A 44 -18.68 22.10 6.00
CA HIS A 44 -18.20 22.31 4.63
C HIS A 44 -16.70 22.10 4.49
N GLN A 45 -15.90 22.54 5.47
CA GLN A 45 -14.45 22.31 5.48
C GLN A 45 -14.12 20.82 5.61
N ARG A 46 -14.78 20.10 6.53
CA ARG A 46 -14.60 18.64 6.68
C ARG A 46 -14.96 17.92 5.38
N TYR A 47 -16.08 18.28 4.75
CA TYR A 47 -16.49 17.71 3.47
C TYR A 47 -15.44 17.93 2.36
N ALA A 48 -14.97 19.16 2.18
CA ALA A 48 -13.99 19.50 1.15
C ALA A 48 -12.65 18.77 1.36
N GLU A 49 -12.22 18.64 2.62
CA GLU A 49 -10.99 17.93 2.98
C GLU A 49 -11.10 16.42 2.74
N ILE A 50 -12.21 15.80 3.14
CA ILE A 50 -12.52 14.39 2.85
C ILE A 50 -12.51 14.15 1.34
N TYR A 51 -13.19 15.01 0.56
CA TYR A 51 -13.25 14.89 -0.90
C TYR A 51 -11.84 14.93 -1.52
N GLY A 52 -11.04 15.93 -1.18
CA GLY A 52 -9.67 16.05 -1.69
C GLY A 52 -8.75 14.92 -1.22
N MET A 53 -9.01 14.34 -0.05
CA MET A 53 -8.30 13.15 0.42
C MET A 53 -8.66 11.92 -0.41
N ILE A 54 -9.95 11.66 -0.64
CA ILE A 54 -10.43 10.53 -1.44
C ILE A 54 -9.80 10.56 -2.83
N GLU A 55 -9.76 11.71 -3.51
CA GLU A 55 -9.12 11.82 -4.83
C GLU A 55 -7.62 11.46 -4.82
N ARG A 56 -6.90 11.79 -3.74
CA ARG A 56 -5.49 11.39 -3.61
C ARG A 56 -5.36 9.90 -3.36
N ARG A 57 -6.19 9.35 -2.48
CA ARG A 57 -6.16 7.93 -2.10
C ARG A 57 -6.59 7.02 -3.24
N ASP A 58 -7.53 7.45 -4.07
CA ASP A 58 -7.96 6.73 -5.27
C ASP A 58 -6.79 6.55 -6.27
N LYS A 59 -6.00 7.61 -6.48
CA LYS A 59 -4.78 7.54 -7.31
C LYS A 59 -3.74 6.57 -6.73
N GLU A 60 -3.58 6.56 -5.42
CA GLU A 60 -2.69 5.62 -4.74
C GLU A 60 -3.20 4.18 -4.84
N LEU A 61 -4.50 3.97 -4.67
CA LEU A 61 -5.16 2.67 -4.80
C LEU A 61 -4.92 2.11 -6.20
N ALA A 62 -5.18 2.90 -7.24
CA ALA A 62 -4.95 2.52 -8.62
C ALA A 62 -3.47 2.18 -8.87
N TYR A 63 -2.54 3.02 -8.39
CA TYR A 63 -1.10 2.78 -8.57
C TYR A 63 -0.64 1.47 -7.91
N MET A 64 -1.08 1.22 -6.67
CA MET A 64 -0.64 0.06 -5.88
C MET A 64 -1.31 -1.24 -6.32
N PHE A 65 -2.58 -1.19 -6.72
CA PHE A 65 -3.40 -2.40 -6.82
C PHE A 65 -3.97 -2.69 -8.20
N ASP A 66 -4.10 -1.70 -9.09
CA ASP A 66 -4.69 -1.95 -10.41
C ASP A 66 -3.75 -2.72 -11.32
N ASN A 67 -4.35 -3.62 -12.12
CA ASN A 67 -3.69 -4.36 -13.19
C ASN A 67 -2.32 -4.93 -12.77
N PRO A 68 -2.28 -5.80 -11.74
CA PRO A 68 -1.03 -6.34 -11.24
C PRO A 68 -0.40 -7.22 -12.32
N ARG A 69 0.76 -6.79 -12.84
CA ARG A 69 1.56 -7.53 -13.81
C ARG A 69 2.90 -7.87 -13.20
N ARG A 70 3.49 -8.98 -13.61
CA ARG A 70 4.78 -9.43 -13.07
C ARG A 70 5.91 -8.40 -13.24
N SER A 71 5.83 -7.56 -14.27
CA SER A 71 6.76 -6.44 -14.51
C SER A 71 6.49 -5.19 -13.67
N SER A 72 5.25 -4.95 -13.23
CA SER A 72 4.89 -3.81 -12.35
C SER A 72 4.87 -4.18 -10.87
N ALA A 73 4.80 -5.47 -10.54
CA ALA A 73 4.65 -6.00 -9.19
C ALA A 73 5.76 -5.56 -8.24
N MET A 74 6.98 -5.31 -8.74
CA MET A 74 8.07 -4.79 -7.91
C MET A 74 7.80 -3.36 -7.42
N GLY A 75 7.34 -2.47 -8.30
CA GLY A 75 6.97 -1.11 -7.92
C GLY A 75 5.74 -1.07 -7.01
N GLN A 76 4.75 -1.91 -7.32
CA GLN A 76 3.55 -2.06 -6.48
C GLN A 76 3.89 -2.57 -5.08
N LEU A 77 4.77 -3.58 -4.97
CA LEU A 77 5.21 -4.10 -3.68
C LEU A 77 5.93 -3.03 -2.85
N VAL A 78 6.85 -2.27 -3.44
CA VAL A 78 7.53 -1.16 -2.73
C VAL A 78 6.51 -0.15 -2.21
N ALA A 79 5.52 0.22 -3.02
CA ALA A 79 4.48 1.18 -2.63
C ALA A 79 3.59 0.65 -1.49
N ILE A 80 3.18 -0.62 -1.58
CA ILE A 80 2.42 -1.31 -0.53
C ILE A 80 3.22 -1.34 0.79
N CYS A 81 4.53 -1.60 0.72
CA CYS A 81 5.40 -1.62 1.90
C CYS A 81 5.58 -0.25 2.54
N ARG A 82 5.76 0.82 1.74
CA ARG A 82 5.82 2.20 2.23
C ARG A 82 4.55 2.65 2.97
N ARG A 83 3.42 2.00 2.69
CA ARG A 83 2.14 2.22 3.37
C ARG A 83 1.94 1.30 4.59
N SER A 84 2.96 0.51 4.96
CA SER A 84 2.92 -0.45 6.06
C SER A 84 1.73 -1.42 5.98
N LEU A 85 1.35 -1.81 4.75
CA LEU A 85 0.17 -2.64 4.50
C LEU A 85 0.44 -4.14 4.65
N LEU A 86 1.71 -4.54 4.74
CA LEU A 86 2.14 -5.92 4.98
C LEU A 86 2.81 -6.02 6.35
N THR A 87 2.57 -7.14 7.05
CA THR A 87 3.27 -7.42 8.29
C THR A 87 4.71 -7.88 7.98
N LYS A 88 5.58 -7.84 9.00
CA LYS A 88 6.95 -8.36 8.89
C LYS A 88 6.98 -9.83 8.48
N ASP A 89 6.07 -10.66 9.02
CA ASP A 89 6.00 -12.08 8.69
C ASP A 89 5.56 -12.32 7.24
N GLU A 90 4.59 -11.54 6.75
CA GLU A 90 4.16 -11.60 5.35
C GLU A 90 5.28 -11.14 4.40
N LEU A 91 6.05 -10.13 4.80
CA LEU A 91 7.25 -9.66 4.09
C LEU A 91 8.37 -10.70 4.08
N ASN A 92 8.62 -11.37 5.20
CA ASN A 92 9.63 -12.42 5.32
C ASN A 92 9.28 -13.68 4.49
N GLY A 93 8.02 -13.82 4.05
CA GLY A 93 7.61 -14.88 3.13
C GLY A 93 8.13 -14.70 1.71
N PHE A 94 8.58 -13.50 1.33
CA PHE A 94 9.19 -13.23 0.03
C PHE A 94 10.67 -13.64 0.01
N SER A 95 11.23 -13.81 -1.20
CA SER A 95 12.66 -14.07 -1.35
C SER A 95 13.52 -12.95 -0.74
N GLN A 96 14.65 -13.34 -0.13
CA GLN A 96 15.52 -12.39 0.55
C GLN A 96 16.03 -11.28 -0.39
N GLY A 97 16.25 -11.59 -1.67
CA GLY A 97 16.63 -10.59 -2.68
C GLY A 97 15.56 -9.53 -2.88
N LEU A 98 14.28 -9.93 -2.91
CA LEU A 98 13.16 -9.00 -3.02
C LEU A 98 13.01 -8.15 -1.75
N VAL A 99 13.08 -8.78 -0.57
CA VAL A 99 12.99 -8.08 0.72
C VAL A 99 14.11 -7.05 0.86
N ASN A 100 15.36 -7.41 0.55
CA ASN A 100 16.49 -6.49 0.61
C ASN A 100 16.35 -5.33 -0.37
N PHE A 101 15.85 -5.60 -1.59
CA PHE A 101 15.60 -4.55 -2.57
C PHE A 101 14.53 -3.57 -2.08
N VAL A 102 13.40 -4.08 -1.55
CA VAL A 102 12.35 -3.23 -0.98
C VAL A 102 12.90 -2.41 0.17
N LYS A 103 13.61 -3.03 1.13
CA LYS A 103 14.27 -2.34 2.25
C LYS A 103 15.28 -1.28 1.81
N SER A 104 15.97 -1.45 0.68
CA SER A 104 16.90 -0.43 0.17
C SER A 104 16.19 0.81 -0.40
N LEU A 105 14.90 0.70 -0.73
CA LEU A 105 14.08 1.78 -1.31
C LEU A 105 13.11 2.40 -0.31
N THR A 106 12.88 1.73 0.80
CA THR A 106 12.13 2.23 1.95
C THR A 106 13.17 2.49 3.03
N ASP A 107 13.46 3.75 3.37
CA ASP A 107 14.36 4.13 4.48
C ASP A 107 13.88 3.63 5.87
N GLU A 108 12.96 2.67 5.90
CA GLU A 108 12.47 1.94 7.05
C GLU A 108 13.39 0.75 7.32
N ASP A 109 14.22 0.91 8.33
CA ASP A 109 14.64 -0.22 9.16
C ASP A 109 13.39 -0.84 9.78
N LEU A 110 12.77 -1.79 9.06
CA LEU A 110 11.76 -2.69 9.60
C LEU A 110 12.43 -3.67 10.60
N ALA A 111 13.00 -3.11 11.67
CA ALA A 111 13.57 -3.80 12.83
C ALA A 111 12.45 -4.24 13.76
#